data_AF-A0A962DGU9-F1
#
_entry.id   AF-A0A962DGU9-F1
#
_cell.length_a   1.000
_cell.length_b   1.000
_cell.length_c   1.000
_cell.angle_alpha   90.00
_cell.angle_beta   90.00
_cell.angle_gamma   90.00
#
_symmetry.space_group_name_H-M   'P 1'
#
loop_
_entity.id
_entity.type
_entity.pdbx_description
1 polymer ?
#
loop_
_entity_poly.entity_id
_entity_poly.type
_entity_poly.pdbx_seq_one_letter_code
_entity_poly.pdbx_strand_id
1 'polypeptide(L)'
;MSEVKKELGKLFENEAEQDVLRRLFASSHHPVPVADGETLEVDEEPWVRGGGETYIMPFSVRNSEGESVRCLFKACVTFTPEASVNEWMQRRSALEGRGVQTPQVLGQGPGLILEEYVPYTFEEGYQRFGDEVLSKAARYFGSVASLGFKPVTHGIMRDLRVDEDKGVHMIDFGSDLGAPNAEPTDLWDTFVKDASVQLGLSAEDLQAYRDDYEAGLTM
;
A
#
# COMPACT_ATOMS: atom_id res chain seq x y z
N MET A 1 -4.07 -16.67 -6.20
CA MET A 1 -2.95 -15.85 -6.69
C MET A 1 -2.71 -16.23 -8.15
N SER A 2 -2.76 -15.27 -9.06
CA SER A 2 -2.53 -15.50 -10.49
C SER A 2 -1.14 -16.03 -10.77
N GLU A 3 -0.95 -16.66 -11.93
CA GLU A 3 0.33 -17.19 -12.38
C GLU A 3 1.34 -16.06 -12.60
N VAL A 4 0.92 -14.95 -13.20
CA VAL A 4 1.73 -13.73 -13.34
C VAL A 4 2.27 -13.21 -11.99
N LYS A 5 1.44 -13.18 -10.94
CA LYS A 5 1.89 -12.75 -9.60
C LYS A 5 2.94 -13.70 -9.01
N LYS A 6 2.83 -15.01 -9.27
CA LYS A 6 3.83 -16.00 -8.82
C LYS A 6 5.17 -15.77 -9.51
N GLU A 7 5.17 -15.60 -10.83
CA GLU A 7 6.40 -15.36 -11.59
C GLU A 7 7.08 -14.06 -11.17
N LEU A 8 6.32 -12.98 -10.95
CA LEU A 8 6.87 -11.72 -10.47
C LEU A 8 7.54 -11.84 -9.10
N GLY A 9 7.01 -12.67 -8.20
CA GLY A 9 7.60 -12.86 -6.88
C GLY A 9 8.94 -13.61 -6.93
N LYS A 10 9.04 -14.60 -7.83
CA LYS A 10 10.31 -15.31 -8.07
C LYS A 10 11.42 -14.36 -8.51
N LEU A 11 11.11 -13.25 -9.20
CA LEU A 11 12.12 -12.31 -9.69
C LEU A 11 13.03 -11.70 -8.61
N PHE A 12 12.71 -11.87 -7.33
CA PHE A 12 13.53 -11.40 -6.20
C PHE A 12 14.31 -12.49 -5.48
N GLU A 13 14.13 -13.77 -5.82
CA GLU A 13 14.67 -14.91 -5.06
C GLU A 13 16.14 -15.22 -5.36
N ASN A 14 16.64 -14.95 -6.58
CA ASN A 14 18.05 -15.17 -6.92
C ASN A 14 18.70 -14.08 -7.81
N GLU A 15 20.03 -14.07 -7.92
CA GLU A 15 20.78 -13.07 -8.69
C GLU A 15 20.44 -13.05 -10.20
N ALA A 16 20.12 -14.20 -10.79
CA ALA A 16 19.75 -14.28 -12.20
C ALA A 16 18.33 -13.70 -12.45
N GLU A 17 17.44 -13.88 -11.48
CA GLU A 17 16.09 -13.30 -11.44
C GLU A 17 16.11 -11.79 -11.17
N GLN A 18 17.04 -11.33 -10.33
CA GLN A 18 17.27 -9.88 -10.16
C GLN A 18 17.82 -9.23 -11.43
N ASP A 19 18.56 -9.97 -12.27
CA ASP A 19 18.96 -9.50 -13.59
C ASP A 19 17.75 -9.33 -14.53
N VAL A 20 16.71 -10.15 -14.37
CA VAL A 20 15.43 -9.98 -15.08
C VAL A 20 14.74 -8.67 -14.66
N LEU A 21 14.73 -8.33 -13.36
CA LEU A 21 14.26 -7.00 -12.90
C LEU A 21 15.11 -5.88 -13.48
N ARG A 22 16.44 -6.01 -13.48
CA ARG A 22 17.31 -5.00 -14.10
C ARG A 22 17.03 -4.82 -15.58
N ARG A 23 16.75 -5.91 -16.31
CA ARG A 23 16.41 -5.89 -17.74
C ARG A 23 15.02 -5.30 -18.00
N LEU A 24 14.04 -5.66 -17.18
CA LEU A 24 12.68 -5.11 -17.20
C LEU A 24 12.68 -3.59 -17.22
N PHE A 25 13.62 -2.96 -16.49
CA PHE A 25 13.69 -1.50 -16.34
C PHE A 25 14.86 -0.83 -17.07
N ALA A 26 15.73 -1.60 -17.74
CA ALA A 26 16.82 -1.04 -18.53
C ALA A 26 16.46 -0.86 -20.02
N SER A 27 15.41 -1.53 -20.53
CA SER A 27 14.95 -1.35 -21.90
C SER A 27 13.46 -1.13 -21.96
N SER A 28 13.07 0.06 -22.41
CA SER A 28 11.69 0.37 -22.74
C SER A 28 11.21 -0.59 -23.85
N HIS A 29 10.13 -1.33 -23.58
CA HIS A 29 9.28 -2.01 -24.57
C HIS A 29 9.82 -3.33 -25.16
N HIS A 30 10.66 -4.08 -24.43
CA HIS A 30 11.03 -5.43 -24.86
C HIS A 30 10.31 -6.50 -24.05
N PRO A 31 9.75 -7.53 -24.72
CA PRO A 31 9.20 -8.68 -24.04
C PRO A 31 10.28 -9.35 -23.19
N VAL A 32 10.00 -9.57 -21.91
CA VAL A 32 10.98 -10.11 -20.98
C VAL A 32 10.78 -11.62 -20.83
N PRO A 33 11.78 -12.44 -21.18
CA PRO A 33 11.70 -13.86 -20.95
C PRO A 33 11.76 -14.15 -19.45
N VAL A 34 10.81 -14.93 -18.97
CA VAL A 34 10.82 -15.50 -17.60
C VAL A 34 11.08 -17.01 -17.67
N ALA A 35 11.00 -17.70 -16.53
CA ALA A 35 11.17 -19.13 -16.46
C ALA A 35 10.26 -19.86 -17.47
N ASP A 36 10.71 -21.04 -17.92
CA ASP A 36 9.96 -21.92 -18.84
C ASP A 36 9.67 -21.37 -20.25
N GLY A 37 10.32 -20.26 -20.65
CA GLY A 37 10.22 -19.71 -22.01
C GLY A 37 8.99 -18.83 -22.22
N GLU A 38 8.25 -18.53 -21.16
CA GLU A 38 7.22 -17.51 -21.19
C GLU A 38 7.82 -16.12 -21.39
N THR A 39 7.00 -15.24 -21.95
CA THR A 39 7.38 -13.86 -22.25
C THR A 39 6.35 -12.93 -21.62
N LEU A 40 6.82 -11.97 -20.85
CA LEU A 40 5.99 -10.94 -20.23
C LEU A 40 6.11 -9.63 -21.01
N GLU A 41 4.96 -9.08 -21.41
CA GLU A 41 4.89 -7.69 -21.89
C GLU A 41 4.74 -6.76 -20.69
N VAL A 42 5.53 -5.69 -20.68
CA VAL A 42 5.51 -4.69 -19.59
C VAL A 42 5.22 -3.31 -20.15
N ASP A 43 4.20 -2.69 -19.59
CA ASP A 43 3.79 -1.31 -19.86
C ASP A 43 4.03 -0.48 -18.60
N GLU A 44 5.07 0.35 -18.62
CA GLU A 44 5.52 1.14 -17.48
C GLU A 44 5.06 2.59 -17.57
N GLU A 45 4.68 3.15 -16.42
CA GLU A 45 4.51 4.60 -16.27
C GLU A 45 5.82 5.25 -15.79
N PRO A 46 6.00 6.57 -15.95
CA PRO A 46 7.19 7.23 -15.42
C PRO A 46 7.31 7.12 -13.89
N TRP A 47 8.54 7.07 -13.38
CA TRP A 47 8.80 7.26 -11.96
C TRP A 47 8.30 8.62 -11.50
N VAL A 48 7.50 8.63 -10.44
CA VAL A 48 7.03 9.85 -9.78
C VAL A 48 7.42 9.83 -8.32
N ARG A 49 7.50 11.02 -7.72
CA ARG A 49 7.73 11.12 -6.28
C ARG A 49 6.47 10.62 -5.55
N GLY A 50 6.62 9.57 -4.74
CA GLY A 50 5.54 9.01 -3.93
C GLY A 50 5.37 9.75 -2.61
N GLY A 51 6.48 10.17 -1.99
CA GLY A 51 6.51 10.85 -0.71
C GLY A 51 7.88 11.44 -0.38
N GLY A 52 8.11 11.80 0.88
CA GLY A 52 9.39 12.37 1.33
C GLY A 52 10.59 11.44 1.13
N GLU A 53 10.36 10.14 1.08
CA GLU A 53 11.42 9.11 1.08
C GLU A 53 11.31 8.12 -0.08
N THR A 54 10.32 8.29 -0.96
CA THR A 54 9.93 7.29 -1.96
C THR A 54 9.77 7.86 -3.36
N TYR A 55 10.22 7.08 -4.35
CA TYR A 55 9.71 7.15 -5.72
C TYR A 55 8.85 5.93 -5.99
N ILE A 56 7.80 6.11 -6.78
CA ILE A 56 6.91 5.04 -7.19
C ILE A 56 6.82 4.95 -8.71
N MET A 57 6.63 3.74 -9.21
CA MET A 57 6.42 3.47 -10.63
C MET A 57 5.33 2.41 -10.78
N PRO A 58 4.11 2.82 -11.16
CA PRO A 58 3.08 1.89 -11.60
C PRO A 58 3.48 1.24 -12.92
N PHE A 59 3.09 -0.02 -13.11
CA PHE A 59 3.27 -0.71 -14.38
C PHE A 59 2.26 -1.86 -14.50
N SER A 60 2.02 -2.31 -15.72
CA SER A 60 1.21 -3.49 -16.00
C SER A 60 2.07 -4.58 -16.62
N VAL A 61 1.81 -5.82 -16.21
CA VAL A 61 2.47 -7.02 -16.73
C VAL A 61 1.41 -7.88 -17.38
N ARG A 62 1.63 -8.29 -18.63
CA ARG A 62 0.73 -9.16 -19.37
C ARG A 62 1.45 -10.42 -19.84
N ASN A 63 0.84 -11.58 -19.64
CA ASN A 63 1.35 -12.84 -20.18
C ASN A 63 0.88 -13.09 -21.63
N SER A 64 1.41 -14.14 -22.25
CA SER A 64 1.06 -14.51 -23.64
C SER A 64 -0.42 -14.90 -23.83
N GLU A 65 -1.11 -15.26 -22.75
CA GLU A 65 -2.54 -15.60 -22.75
C GLU A 65 -3.45 -14.37 -22.60
N GLY A 66 -2.88 -13.18 -22.38
CA GLY A 66 -3.60 -11.92 -22.21
C GLY A 66 -4.02 -11.61 -20.77
N GLU A 67 -3.66 -12.45 -19.79
CA GLU A 67 -3.83 -12.12 -18.37
C GLU A 67 -2.94 -10.92 -18.03
N SER A 68 -3.51 -9.92 -17.37
CA SER A 68 -2.82 -8.67 -17.02
C SER A 68 -2.92 -8.41 -15.52
N VAL A 69 -1.80 -8.05 -14.90
CA VAL A 69 -1.73 -7.62 -13.50
C VAL A 69 -1.07 -6.25 -13.42
N ARG A 70 -1.70 -5.32 -12.70
CA ARG A 70 -1.11 -4.01 -12.41
C ARG A 70 -0.37 -4.04 -11.08
N CYS A 71 0.85 -3.52 -11.10
CA CYS A 71 1.78 -3.57 -9.99
C CYS A 71 2.36 -2.17 -9.73
N LEU A 72 3.07 -2.04 -8.62
CA LEU A 72 3.75 -0.81 -8.21
C LEU A 72 5.13 -1.13 -7.66
N PHE A 73 6.15 -0.47 -8.20
CA PHE A 73 7.43 -0.37 -7.51
C PHE A 73 7.44 0.81 -6.56
N LYS A 74 8.08 0.61 -5.41
CA LYS A 74 8.41 1.65 -4.45
C LYS A 74 9.92 1.59 -4.17
N ALA A 75 10.63 2.63 -4.56
CA ALA A 75 12.06 2.80 -4.33
C ALA A 75 12.30 3.75 -3.16
N CYS A 76 13.03 3.29 -2.15
CA CYS A 76 13.47 4.07 -1.00
C CYS A 76 14.73 4.86 -1.35
N VAL A 77 14.69 6.18 -1.17
CA VAL A 77 15.80 7.09 -1.49
C VAL A 77 16.44 7.74 -0.25
N THR A 78 16.29 7.09 0.91
CA THR A 78 16.93 7.52 2.16
C THR A 78 18.43 7.20 2.18
N PHE A 79 19.16 7.67 3.20
CA PHE A 79 20.59 7.35 3.35
C PHE A 79 20.85 5.86 3.64
N THR A 80 19.90 5.16 4.25
CA THR A 80 20.00 3.73 4.57
C THR A 80 18.78 2.97 4.03
N PRO A 81 18.64 2.82 2.69
CA PRO A 81 17.41 2.29 2.08
C PRO A 81 16.98 0.93 2.60
N GLU A 82 17.92 0.02 2.82
CA GLU A 82 17.63 -1.33 3.34
C GLU A 82 17.05 -1.28 4.76
N ALA A 83 17.64 -0.47 5.64
CA ALA A 83 17.15 -0.32 7.01
C ALA A 83 15.75 0.29 7.05
N SER A 84 15.50 1.31 6.22
CA SER A 84 14.21 1.98 6.11
C SER A 84 13.14 1.03 5.57
N VAL A 85 13.44 0.27 4.51
CA VAL A 85 12.50 -0.74 3.98
C VAL A 85 12.20 -1.81 5.03
N ASN A 86 13.20 -2.29 5.77
CA ASN A 86 12.95 -3.26 6.84
C ASN A 86 12.03 -2.71 7.94
N GLU A 87 12.20 -1.44 8.31
CA GLU A 87 11.32 -0.77 9.27
C GLU A 87 9.88 -0.63 8.73
N TRP A 88 9.73 -0.26 7.45
CA TRP A 88 8.43 -0.20 6.78
C TRP A 88 7.73 -1.55 6.77
N MET A 89 8.47 -2.63 6.51
CA MET A 89 7.95 -4.00 6.54
C MET A 89 7.54 -4.46 7.95
N GLN A 90 8.27 -4.03 8.99
CA GLN A 90 7.87 -4.30 10.38
C GLN A 90 6.57 -3.58 10.76
N ARG A 91 6.44 -2.30 10.40
CA ARG A 91 5.20 -1.52 10.61
C ARG A 91 4.01 -2.14 9.88
N ARG A 92 4.21 -2.51 8.60
CA ARG A 92 3.22 -3.22 7.79
C ARG A 92 2.77 -4.51 8.48
N SER A 93 3.71 -5.36 8.86
CA SER A 93 3.39 -6.64 9.52
C SER A 93 2.64 -6.46 10.84
N ALA A 94 2.98 -5.43 11.62
CA ALA A 94 2.24 -5.11 12.85
C ALA A 94 0.78 -4.71 12.57
N LEU A 95 0.54 -3.91 11.53
CA LEU A 95 -0.79 -3.50 11.11
C LEU A 95 -1.60 -4.68 10.54
N GLU A 96 -1.00 -5.50 9.67
CA GLU A 96 -1.62 -6.71 9.14
C GLU A 96 -2.02 -7.68 10.25
N GLY A 97 -1.18 -7.82 11.29
CA GLY A 97 -1.48 -8.59 12.50
C GLY A 97 -2.73 -8.12 13.26
N ARG A 98 -3.21 -6.91 12.98
CA ARG A 98 -4.47 -6.33 13.52
C ARG A 98 -5.59 -6.25 12.48
N GLY A 99 -5.46 -6.96 11.36
CA GLY A 99 -6.47 -7.01 10.31
C GLY A 99 -6.54 -5.77 9.42
N VAL A 100 -5.56 -4.86 9.51
CA VAL A 100 -5.41 -3.77 8.54
C VAL A 100 -4.99 -4.38 7.20
N GLN A 101 -5.71 -4.04 6.14
CA GLN A 101 -5.35 -4.48 4.80
C GLN A 101 -4.17 -3.65 4.29
N THR A 102 -3.24 -4.32 3.61
CA THR A 102 -2.12 -3.67 2.92
C THR A 102 -1.95 -4.30 1.54
N PRO A 103 -1.38 -3.57 0.56
CA PRO A 103 -1.13 -4.15 -0.74
C PRO A 103 -0.23 -5.38 -0.63
N GLN A 104 -0.59 -6.47 -1.27
CA GLN A 104 0.25 -7.66 -1.34
C GLN A 104 1.68 -7.31 -1.79
N VAL A 105 2.68 -7.63 -0.97
CA VAL A 105 4.10 -7.59 -1.40
C VAL A 105 4.37 -8.80 -2.27
N LEU A 106 4.73 -8.54 -3.52
CA LEU A 106 5.12 -9.57 -4.48
C LEU A 106 6.61 -9.83 -4.39
N GLY A 107 7.42 -8.83 -4.05
CA GLY A 107 8.87 -9.00 -3.86
C GLY A 107 9.54 -7.81 -3.18
N GLN A 108 10.76 -8.04 -2.68
CA GLN A 108 11.55 -7.06 -1.95
C GLN A 108 13.03 -7.21 -2.29
N GLY A 109 13.73 -6.09 -2.48
CA GLY A 109 15.18 -6.04 -2.65
C GLY A 109 15.81 -4.86 -1.90
N PRO A 110 17.13 -4.63 -2.07
CA PRO A 110 17.82 -3.52 -1.44
C PRO A 110 17.22 -2.15 -1.78
N GLY A 111 16.44 -1.59 -0.85
CA GLY A 111 15.76 -0.31 -1.04
C GLY A 111 14.58 -0.33 -2.03
N LEU A 112 14.08 -1.50 -2.44
CA LEU A 112 13.01 -1.63 -3.43
C LEU A 112 11.93 -2.59 -2.93
N ILE A 113 10.67 -2.22 -3.12
CA ILE A 113 9.51 -3.08 -2.85
C ILE A 113 8.68 -3.17 -4.14
N LEU A 114 8.27 -4.37 -4.49
CA LEU A 114 7.26 -4.64 -5.50
C LEU A 114 5.95 -5.01 -4.81
N GLU A 115 4.91 -4.24 -5.07
CA GLU A 115 3.60 -4.40 -4.47
C GLU A 115 2.52 -4.54 -5.55
N GLU A 116 1.37 -5.11 -5.20
CA GLU A 116 0.20 -4.97 -6.05
C GLU A 116 -0.27 -3.51 -6.11
N TYR A 117 -0.88 -3.12 -7.22
CA TYR A 117 -1.42 -1.77 -7.38
C TYR A 117 -2.86 -1.70 -6.87
N VAL A 118 -3.11 -0.83 -5.88
CA VAL A 118 -4.47 -0.51 -5.40
C VAL A 118 -4.95 0.78 -6.09
N PRO A 119 -6.03 0.72 -6.90
CA PRO A 119 -6.29 1.73 -7.91
C PRO A 119 -6.88 3.04 -7.41
N TYR A 120 -7.82 2.99 -6.47
CA TYR A 120 -8.58 4.17 -6.09
C TYR A 120 -7.92 4.86 -4.90
N THR A 121 -7.82 6.19 -4.95
CA THR A 121 -7.64 7.00 -3.72
C THR A 121 -8.80 6.74 -2.77
N PHE A 122 -8.61 7.06 -1.48
CA PHE A 122 -9.70 6.97 -0.53
C PHE A 122 -10.94 7.80 -0.93
N GLU A 123 -10.74 8.99 -1.50
CA GLU A 123 -11.83 9.86 -1.95
C GLU A 123 -12.61 9.23 -3.13
N GLU A 124 -11.91 8.73 -4.15
CA GLU A 124 -12.53 8.02 -5.27
C GLU A 124 -13.27 6.76 -4.80
N GLY A 125 -12.68 6.02 -3.86
CA GLY A 125 -13.29 4.86 -3.25
C GLY A 125 -14.58 5.20 -2.50
N TYR A 126 -14.57 6.28 -1.71
CA TYR A 126 -15.77 6.76 -1.03
C TYR A 126 -16.85 7.21 -2.03
N GLN A 127 -16.49 7.96 -3.06
CA GLN A 127 -17.44 8.39 -4.11
C GLN A 127 -18.09 7.19 -4.82
N ARG A 128 -17.36 6.09 -4.98
CA ARG A 128 -17.82 4.88 -5.68
C ARG A 128 -18.61 3.92 -4.80
N PHE A 129 -18.19 3.75 -3.55
CA PHE A 129 -18.68 2.67 -2.68
C PHE A 129 -19.38 3.17 -1.41
N GLY A 130 -19.31 4.47 -1.13
CA GLY A 130 -20.01 5.14 -0.03
C GLY A 130 -19.53 4.73 1.36
N ASP A 131 -20.49 4.69 2.28
CA ASP A 131 -20.30 4.51 3.73
C ASP A 131 -19.53 3.25 4.13
N GLU A 132 -19.52 2.19 3.30
CA GLU A 132 -18.78 0.96 3.59
C GLU A 132 -17.26 1.21 3.65
N VAL A 133 -16.74 2.08 2.78
CA VAL A 133 -15.32 2.47 2.78
C VAL A 133 -14.98 3.32 4.01
N LEU A 134 -15.91 4.19 4.42
CA LEU A 134 -15.74 5.05 5.59
C LEU A 134 -15.77 4.26 6.90
N SER A 135 -16.67 3.27 7.00
CA SER A 135 -16.72 2.29 8.10
C SER A 135 -15.41 1.51 8.22
N LYS A 136 -14.87 1.00 7.11
CA LYS A 136 -13.56 0.31 7.08
C LYS A 136 -12.41 1.25 7.47
N ALA A 137 -12.43 2.51 7.05
CA ALA A 137 -11.45 3.50 7.48
C ALA A 137 -11.53 3.80 8.98
N ALA A 138 -12.73 3.99 9.54
CA ALA A 138 -12.89 4.18 10.98
C ALA A 138 -12.28 3.02 11.77
N ARG A 139 -12.56 1.78 11.33
CA ARG A 139 -11.96 0.57 11.91
C ARG A 139 -10.44 0.55 11.78
N TYR A 140 -9.90 0.91 10.61
CA TYR A 140 -8.45 1.06 10.42
C TYR A 140 -7.83 2.02 11.43
N PHE A 141 -8.42 3.22 11.63
CA PHE A 141 -7.94 4.18 12.62
C PHE A 141 -7.94 3.60 14.03
N GLY A 142 -8.97 2.81 14.38
CA GLY A 142 -9.00 2.06 15.64
C GLY A 142 -7.87 1.04 15.76
N SER A 143 -7.61 0.26 14.71
CA SER A 143 -6.51 -0.71 14.69
C SER A 143 -5.13 -0.04 14.84
N VAL A 144 -4.90 1.08 14.15
CA VAL A 144 -3.67 1.88 14.27
C VAL A 144 -3.52 2.42 15.69
N ALA A 145 -4.61 2.94 16.27
CA ALA A 145 -4.64 3.45 17.63
C ALA A 145 -4.33 2.36 18.67
N SER A 146 -4.85 1.14 18.46
CA SER A 146 -4.62 -0.02 19.35
C SER A 146 -3.15 -0.45 19.44
N LEU A 147 -2.37 -0.19 18.39
CA LEU A 147 -0.93 -0.48 18.31
C LEU A 147 -0.07 0.68 18.84
N GLY A 148 -0.70 1.75 19.34
CA GLY A 148 -0.03 2.90 19.91
C GLY A 148 0.72 3.76 18.89
N PHE A 149 0.40 3.64 17.59
CA PHE A 149 0.98 4.51 16.58
C PHE A 149 0.58 5.97 16.86
N LYS A 150 1.52 6.88 16.62
CA LYS A 150 1.36 8.32 16.77
C LYS A 150 1.76 9.01 15.47
N PRO A 151 0.86 9.02 14.47
CA PRO A 151 1.17 9.63 13.20
C PRO A 151 1.49 11.12 13.40
N VAL A 152 2.58 11.57 12.80
CA VAL A 152 3.11 12.93 13.02
C VAL A 152 2.41 13.98 12.16
N THR A 153 1.69 13.55 11.13
CA THR A 153 0.98 14.43 10.20
C THR A 153 -0.54 14.22 10.29
N HIS A 154 -1.27 15.28 9.99
CA HIS A 154 -2.67 15.16 9.61
C HIS A 154 -2.74 14.67 8.15
N GLY A 155 -3.69 13.80 7.82
CA GLY A 155 -3.83 13.25 6.47
C GLY A 155 -3.40 11.80 6.32
N ILE A 156 -3.43 10.97 7.38
CA ILE A 156 -3.22 9.52 7.29
C ILE A 156 -4.23 8.90 6.30
N MET A 157 -5.43 9.48 6.21
CA MET A 157 -6.47 9.05 5.27
C MET A 157 -6.04 9.17 3.80
N ARG A 158 -5.04 10.02 3.47
CA ARG A 158 -4.48 10.12 2.11
C ARG A 158 -3.62 8.93 1.74
N ASP A 159 -3.07 8.25 2.74
CA ASP A 159 -2.27 7.04 2.57
C ASP A 159 -3.16 5.77 2.51
N LEU A 160 -4.48 5.96 2.48
CA LEU A 160 -5.43 4.90 2.21
C LEU A 160 -5.78 4.83 0.72
N ARG A 161 -5.81 3.60 0.20
CA ARG A 161 -6.28 3.28 -1.14
C ARG A 161 -7.41 2.27 -1.06
N VAL A 162 -8.24 2.24 -2.10
CA VAL A 162 -9.40 1.36 -2.16
C VAL A 162 -9.30 0.46 -3.39
N ASP A 163 -9.54 -0.84 -3.20
CA ASP A 163 -9.60 -1.80 -4.29
C ASP A 163 -11.03 -1.94 -4.87
N GLU A 164 -11.20 -2.77 -5.90
CA GLU A 164 -12.50 -3.03 -6.51
C GLU A 164 -13.48 -3.78 -5.59
N ASP A 165 -12.94 -4.56 -4.63
CA ASP A 165 -13.68 -5.31 -3.63
C ASP A 165 -13.97 -4.46 -2.37
N LYS A 166 -13.77 -3.14 -2.47
CA LYS A 166 -13.98 -2.13 -1.42
C LYS A 166 -13.08 -2.32 -0.21
N GLY A 167 -11.98 -3.06 -0.35
CA GLY A 167 -10.94 -3.16 0.66
C GLY A 167 -10.22 -1.82 0.85
N VAL A 168 -9.90 -1.47 2.09
CA VAL A 168 -9.22 -0.21 2.43
C VAL A 168 -7.80 -0.53 2.87
N HIS A 169 -6.84 -0.15 2.03
CA HIS A 169 -5.44 -0.54 2.15
C HIS A 169 -4.57 0.63 2.58
N MET A 170 -3.73 0.44 3.61
CA MET A 170 -2.66 1.39 3.92
C MET A 170 -1.49 1.19 2.96
N ILE A 171 -1.02 2.26 2.31
CA ILE A 171 0.04 2.17 1.31
C ILE A 171 1.36 2.85 1.70
N ASP A 172 1.37 3.70 2.72
CA ASP A 172 2.58 4.33 3.26
C ASP A 172 2.90 3.82 4.67
N PHE A 173 4.14 3.42 4.89
CA PHE A 173 4.64 2.91 6.17
C PHE A 173 5.90 3.67 6.61
N GLY A 174 6.10 4.86 6.04
CA GLY A 174 7.20 5.76 6.33
C GLY A 174 7.19 6.30 7.77
N SER A 175 8.10 7.23 8.03
CA SER A 175 8.22 7.89 9.33
C SER A 175 6.94 8.58 9.79
N ASP A 176 6.07 8.96 8.85
CA ASP A 176 4.86 9.75 9.12
C ASP A 176 3.82 8.99 9.95
N LEU A 177 3.82 7.65 9.88
CA LEU A 177 3.00 6.79 10.73
C LEU A 177 3.50 6.76 12.19
N GLY A 178 4.77 7.07 12.40
CA GLY A 178 5.46 6.94 13.68
C GLY A 178 5.83 5.50 14.03
N ALA A 179 6.34 5.30 15.25
CA ALA A 179 6.60 3.98 15.80
C ALA A 179 5.38 3.49 16.60
N PRO A 180 5.09 2.18 16.60
CA PRO A 180 4.11 1.61 17.52
C PRO A 180 4.60 1.80 18.97
N ASN A 181 3.67 1.94 19.90
CA ASN A 181 3.97 2.11 21.32
C ASN A 181 3.17 1.10 22.15
N ALA A 182 3.66 0.80 23.37
CA ALA A 182 2.99 -0.16 24.26
C ALA A 182 1.60 0.30 24.72
N GLU A 183 1.38 1.62 24.76
CA GLU A 183 0.11 2.21 25.16
C GLU A 183 -0.70 2.60 23.92
N PRO A 184 -1.99 2.19 23.83
CA PRO A 184 -2.88 2.65 22.79
C PRO A 184 -2.98 4.18 22.75
N THR A 185 -3.19 4.71 21.56
CA THR A 185 -3.49 6.12 21.33
C THR A 185 -4.99 6.33 21.11
N ASP A 186 -5.42 7.59 21.01
CA ASP A 186 -6.76 7.90 20.50
C ASP A 186 -6.59 8.71 19.21
N LEU A 187 -7.09 8.16 18.11
CA LEU A 187 -7.05 8.76 16.79
C LEU A 187 -8.44 9.11 16.27
N TRP A 188 -9.48 9.11 17.12
CA TRP A 188 -10.83 9.47 16.69
C TRP A 188 -10.91 10.89 16.13
N ASP A 189 -10.36 11.87 16.86
CA ASP A 189 -10.36 13.26 16.40
C ASP A 189 -9.56 13.44 15.11
N THR A 190 -8.51 12.62 14.92
CA THR A 190 -7.73 12.59 13.68
C THR A 190 -8.56 12.02 12.53
N PHE A 191 -9.28 10.91 12.74
CA PHE A 191 -10.21 10.35 11.76
C PHE A 191 -11.27 11.37 11.36
N VAL A 192 -11.93 12.00 12.34
CA VAL A 192 -12.97 13.00 12.10
C VAL A 192 -12.42 14.15 11.27
N LYS A 193 -11.26 14.70 11.68
CA LYS A 193 -10.61 15.79 10.97
C LYS A 193 -10.25 15.42 9.53
N ASP A 194 -9.61 14.27 9.33
CA ASP A 194 -9.16 13.83 8.01
C ASP A 194 -10.36 13.59 7.09
N ALA A 195 -11.41 12.90 7.57
CA ALA A 195 -12.64 12.66 6.81
C ALA A 195 -13.37 13.97 6.47
N SER A 196 -13.47 14.91 7.42
CA SER A 196 -14.06 16.23 7.16
C SER A 196 -13.29 17.00 6.09
N VAL A 197 -11.95 16.99 6.13
CA VAL A 197 -11.11 17.70 5.16
C VAL A 197 -11.16 17.05 3.78
N GLN A 198 -11.11 15.72 3.72
CA GLN A 198 -10.99 14.99 2.47
C GLN A 198 -12.34 14.74 1.78
N LEU A 199 -13.41 14.54 2.55
CA LEU A 199 -14.73 14.17 2.03
C LEU A 199 -15.79 15.27 2.23
N GLY A 200 -15.49 16.33 2.97
CA GLY A 200 -16.44 17.41 3.24
C GLY A 200 -17.55 17.04 4.23
N LEU A 201 -17.36 15.97 5.00
CA LEU A 201 -18.35 15.48 5.98
C LEU A 201 -18.30 16.27 7.29
N SER A 202 -19.45 16.43 7.96
CA SER A 202 -19.48 17.07 9.27
C SER A 202 -19.08 16.09 10.38
N ALA A 203 -18.66 16.62 11.53
CA ALA A 203 -18.37 15.79 12.70
C ALA A 203 -19.62 15.04 13.21
N GLU A 204 -20.82 15.58 12.99
CA GLU A 204 -22.09 14.94 13.35
C GLU A 204 -22.34 13.71 12.48
N ASP A 205 -22.13 13.81 11.16
CA ASP A 205 -22.24 12.67 10.24
C ASP A 205 -21.25 11.56 10.61
N LEU A 206 -20.04 11.95 11.02
CA LEU A 206 -18.96 11.03 11.34
C LEU A 206 -19.18 10.29 12.66
N GLN A 207 -20.05 10.79 13.54
CA GLN A 207 -20.38 10.13 14.80
C GLN A 207 -21.00 8.74 14.59
N ALA A 208 -21.65 8.50 13.46
CA ALA A 208 -22.22 7.19 13.11
C ALA A 208 -21.17 6.07 12.98
N TYR A 209 -19.90 6.41 12.77
CA TYR A 209 -18.79 5.46 12.59
C TYR A 209 -17.98 5.22 13.87
N ARG A 210 -18.42 5.76 15.01
CA ARG A 210 -17.71 5.61 16.29
C ARG A 210 -17.59 4.16 16.73
N ASP A 211 -18.66 3.39 16.57
CA ASP A 211 -18.68 1.98 16.93
C ASP A 211 -17.70 1.16 16.07
N ASP A 212 -17.53 1.51 14.78
CA ASP A 212 -16.55 0.86 13.90
C ASP A 212 -15.10 1.17 14.31
N TYR A 213 -14.83 2.41 14.70
CA TYR A 213 -13.55 2.79 15.28
C TYR A 213 -13.26 2.02 16.57
N GLU A 214 -14.24 1.94 17.47
CA GLU A 214 -14.10 1.20 18.72
C GLU A 214 -13.92 -0.30 18.51
N ALA A 215 -14.59 -0.88 17.50
CA ALA A 215 -14.35 -2.25 17.10
C ALA A 215 -12.88 -2.47 16.67
N GLY A 216 -12.30 -1.52 15.94
CA GLY A 216 -10.89 -1.54 15.53
C GLY A 216 -9.91 -1.53 16.71
N LEU A 217 -10.25 -0.90 17.84
CA LEU A 217 -9.42 -0.91 19.05
C LEU A 217 -9.26 -2.31 19.67
N THR A 218 -10.17 -3.23 19.34
CA THR A 218 -10.30 -4.55 20.00
C THR A 218 -9.94 -5.75 19.12
N MET A 219 -9.60 -5.54 17.85
CA MET A 219 -9.13 -6.60 16.93
C MET A 219 -7.75 -7.10 17.32
#